data_AF-A0A7R9TRN6-F1
#
_entry.id   AF-A0A7R9TRN6-F1
#
_cell.length_a   1.000
_cell.length_b   1.000
_cell.length_c   1.000
_cell.angle_alpha   90.00
_cell.angle_beta   90.00
_cell.angle_gamma   90.00
#
_symmetry.space_group_name_H-M   'P 1'
#
loop_
_entity.id
_entity.type
_entity.pdbx_description
1 polymer ?
#
loop_
_entity_poly.entity_id
_entity_poly.type
_entity_poly.pdbx_seq_one_letter_code
_entity_poly.pdbx_strand_id
1 'polypeptide(L)'
;EGVADAEPTATAVQAFYRLGLPLAGYLNPQDEREEQEKLGDAVITDMETALFDRFGMKESFGRSAYQTAAVEELPGGGSVRVRWWSMPLQQAQWEGLSFKDLSWTILCIVCVYSYIAIHTRSLVMASVAMWEIVLSIFVAFFWHRLVFQVRFFQFINFLIVFVVLGIGADDVFVFIDAYRQSGAELRAPGKP
;
A
#
# COMPACT_ATOMS: atom_id res chain seq x y z
N GLU A 1 -33.93 -46.47 -16.47
CA GLU A 1 -34.48 -45.11 -16.66
C GLU A 1 -34.25 -44.32 -15.38
N GLY A 2 -33.95 -43.03 -15.48
CA GLY A 2 -33.83 -42.13 -14.32
C GLY A 2 -32.52 -41.33 -14.26
N VAL A 3 -32.16 -40.64 -15.35
CA VAL A 3 -31.24 -39.50 -15.24
C VAL A 3 -32.08 -38.36 -14.68
N ALA A 4 -31.88 -38.02 -13.40
CA ALA A 4 -32.52 -36.89 -12.77
C ALA A 4 -32.05 -35.60 -13.46
N ASP A 5 -33.01 -34.81 -13.94
CA ASP A 5 -32.81 -33.46 -14.47
C ASP A 5 -32.22 -32.56 -13.38
N ALA A 6 -30.90 -32.44 -13.34
CA ALA A 6 -30.22 -31.44 -12.52
C ALA A 6 -30.36 -30.08 -13.23
N GLU A 7 -31.19 -29.19 -12.68
CA GLU A 7 -31.29 -27.81 -13.16
C GLU A 7 -29.89 -27.17 -13.17
N PRO A 8 -29.49 -26.50 -14.26
CA PRO A 8 -28.17 -25.89 -14.37
C PRO A 8 -28.05 -24.75 -13.35
N THR A 9 -27.31 -24.99 -12.26
CA THR A 9 -27.01 -23.98 -11.25
C THR A 9 -25.80 -23.16 -11.70
N ALA A 10 -26.06 -21.96 -12.21
CA ALA A 10 -24.98 -21.03 -12.59
C ALA A 10 -24.25 -20.54 -11.32
N THR A 11 -22.99 -20.97 -11.15
CA THR A 11 -22.18 -20.62 -9.97
C THR A 11 -21.56 -19.22 -10.09
N ALA A 12 -21.33 -18.73 -11.30
CA ALA A 12 -20.82 -17.38 -11.56
C ALA A 12 -21.29 -16.87 -12.93
N VAL A 13 -21.61 -15.58 -13.00
CA VAL A 13 -21.95 -14.87 -14.24
C VAL A 13 -21.03 -13.67 -14.37
N GLN A 14 -20.45 -13.46 -15.54
CA GLN A 14 -19.60 -12.32 -15.85
C GLN A 14 -20.22 -11.51 -16.98
N ALA A 15 -20.29 -10.19 -16.81
CA ALA A 15 -20.70 -9.25 -17.84
C ALA A 15 -19.60 -8.22 -18.07
N PHE A 16 -19.37 -7.84 -19.32
CA PHE A 16 -18.40 -6.82 -19.69
C PHE A 16 -19.14 -5.62 -20.30
N TYR A 17 -18.95 -4.45 -19.69
CA TYR A 17 -19.43 -3.19 -20.23
C TYR A 17 -18.25 -2.45 -20.87
N ARG A 18 -18.36 -2.17 -22.16
CA ARG A 18 -17.39 -1.34 -22.88
C ARG A 18 -18.00 0.05 -23.04
N LEU A 19 -17.46 1.02 -22.32
CA LEU A 19 -17.76 2.42 -22.55
C LEU A 19 -16.96 2.86 -23.77
N GLY A 20 -17.64 3.23 -24.86
CA GLY A 20 -17.03 3.62 -26.11
C GLY A 20 -16.60 5.09 -26.12
N LEU A 21 -15.51 5.38 -26.82
CA LEU A 21 -15.11 6.74 -27.19
C LEU A 21 -15.69 7.10 -28.57
N PRO A 22 -15.87 8.39 -28.93
CA PRO A 22 -15.57 9.59 -28.14
C PRO A 22 -16.65 9.96 -27.11
N LEU A 23 -16.27 10.66 -26.04
CA LEU A 23 -17.25 11.25 -25.12
C LEU A 23 -18.04 12.38 -25.81
N ALA A 24 -19.25 12.65 -25.32
CA ALA A 24 -20.12 13.69 -25.86
C ALA A 24 -19.42 15.06 -25.86
N GLY A 25 -19.19 15.62 -27.04
CA GLY A 25 -18.45 16.88 -27.22
C GLY A 25 -17.16 16.76 -28.04
N TYR A 26 -16.64 15.54 -28.22
CA TYR A 26 -15.42 15.30 -28.99
C TYR A 26 -15.72 14.71 -30.37
N LEU A 27 -15.02 15.20 -31.39
CA LEU A 27 -15.22 14.79 -32.78
C LEU A 27 -14.57 13.43 -33.08
N ASN A 28 -13.47 13.09 -32.40
CA ASN A 28 -12.73 11.85 -32.62
C ASN A 28 -12.22 11.23 -31.30
N PRO A 29 -12.05 9.89 -31.23
CA PRO A 29 -11.43 9.21 -30.09
C PRO A 29 -9.97 9.58 -29.79
N GLN A 30 -9.30 10.26 -30.73
CA GLN A 30 -7.91 10.71 -30.58
C GLN A 30 -7.78 12.20 -30.27
N ASP A 31 -8.89 12.93 -30.32
CA ASP A 31 -8.94 14.35 -30.02
C ASP A 31 -8.83 14.54 -28.51
N GLU A 32 -7.80 15.22 -28.01
CA GLU A 32 -7.60 15.44 -26.57
C GLU A 32 -7.74 14.15 -25.73
N ARG A 33 -7.13 13.06 -26.20
CA ARG A 33 -7.25 11.71 -25.63
C ARG A 33 -7.04 11.65 -24.11
N GLU A 34 -6.07 12.41 -23.58
CA GLU A 34 -5.78 12.44 -22.14
C GLU A 34 -6.92 13.08 -21.32
N GLU A 35 -7.62 14.06 -21.89
CA GLU A 35 -8.76 14.72 -21.25
C GLU A 35 -10.01 13.83 -21.33
N GLN A 36 -10.22 13.16 -22.46
CA GLN A 36 -11.26 12.14 -22.60
C GLN A 36 -11.07 10.97 -21.63
N GLU A 37 -9.83 10.48 -21.46
CA GLU A 37 -9.50 9.42 -20.52
C GLU A 37 -9.81 9.86 -19.08
N LYS A 38 -9.39 11.07 -18.66
CA LYS A 38 -9.71 11.61 -17.32
C LYS A 38 -11.21 11.76 -17.06
N LEU A 39 -11.97 12.27 -18.02
CA LEU A 39 -13.42 12.43 -17.91
C LEU A 39 -14.13 11.07 -17.84
N GLY A 40 -13.69 10.11 -18.65
CA GLY A 40 -14.20 8.73 -18.61
C GLY A 40 -13.91 8.04 -17.29
N ASP A 41 -12.70 8.22 -16.75
CA ASP A 41 -12.28 7.65 -15.47
C ASP A 41 -13.09 8.25 -14.30
N ALA A 42 -13.35 9.57 -14.33
CA ALA A 42 -14.16 10.24 -13.32
C ALA A 42 -15.59 9.65 -13.23
N VAL A 43 -16.23 9.39 -14.37
CA VAL A 43 -17.56 8.76 -14.41
C VAL A 43 -17.50 7.36 -13.79
N ILE A 44 -16.46 6.58 -14.06
CA ILE A 44 -16.28 5.23 -13.49
C ILE A 44 -16.08 5.30 -11.98
N THR A 45 -15.34 6.29 -11.47
CA THR A 45 -15.14 6.53 -10.03
C THR A 45 -16.43 7.00 -9.34
N ASP A 46 -17.24 7.83 -9.99
CA ASP A 46 -18.55 8.23 -9.46
C ASP A 46 -19.50 7.04 -9.38
N MET A 47 -19.50 6.17 -10.40
CA MET A 47 -20.26 4.92 -10.39
C MET A 47 -19.81 4.00 -9.24
N GLU A 48 -18.52 3.92 -8.95
CA GLU A 48 -17.98 3.17 -7.82
C GLU A 48 -18.52 3.69 -6.48
N THR A 49 -18.51 5.01 -6.29
CA THR A 49 -19.03 5.64 -5.08
C THR A 49 -20.50 5.31 -4.89
N ALA A 50 -21.30 5.38 -5.95
CA ALA A 50 -22.71 4.98 -5.92
C ALA A 50 -22.90 3.49 -5.60
N LEU A 51 -22.01 2.61 -6.07
CA LEU A 51 -22.02 1.19 -5.72
C LEU A 51 -21.66 0.97 -4.24
N PHE A 52 -20.68 1.70 -3.71
CA PHE A 52 -20.35 1.67 -2.29
C PHE A 52 -21.54 2.05 -1.41
N ASP A 53 -22.24 3.12 -1.76
CA ASP A 53 -23.42 3.56 -1.04
C ASP A 53 -24.56 2.54 -1.13
N ARG A 54 -24.82 1.95 -2.31
CA ARG A 54 -25.86 0.93 -2.50
C ARG A 54 -25.64 -0.30 -1.62
N PHE A 55 -24.40 -0.78 -1.54
CA PHE A 55 -24.06 -2.00 -0.79
C PHE A 55 -23.56 -1.73 0.63
N GLY A 56 -23.57 -0.47 1.08
CA GLY A 56 -23.11 -0.09 2.42
C GLY A 56 -21.62 -0.36 2.68
N MET A 57 -20.80 -0.38 1.64
CA MET A 57 -19.36 -0.60 1.76
C MET A 57 -18.69 0.68 2.22
N LYS A 58 -18.31 0.73 3.50
CA LYS A 58 -17.65 1.90 4.08
C LYS A 58 -16.13 1.75 4.05
N GLU A 59 -15.47 2.83 3.63
CA GLU A 59 -14.03 2.98 3.80
C GLU A 59 -13.70 3.36 5.25
N SER A 60 -12.60 2.83 5.79
CA SER A 60 -12.09 3.19 7.11
C SER A 60 -10.58 3.44 7.06
N PHE A 61 -10.02 3.98 8.14
CA PHE A 61 -8.61 4.39 8.24
C PHE A 61 -7.62 3.27 7.86
N GLY A 62 -7.93 2.02 8.20
CA GLY A 62 -7.09 0.85 7.85
C GLY A 62 -7.76 -0.19 6.96
N ARG A 63 -8.99 0.07 6.49
CA ARG A 63 -9.76 -0.90 5.69
C ARG A 63 -10.24 -0.26 4.39
N SER A 64 -10.02 -0.97 3.29
CA SER A 64 -10.60 -0.61 1.99
C SER A 64 -12.07 -1.01 1.94
N ALA A 65 -12.89 -0.25 1.22
CA ALA A 65 -14.30 -0.58 0.97
C ALA A 65 -14.47 -2.00 0.36
N TYR A 66 -13.48 -2.45 -0.42
CA TYR A 66 -13.43 -3.80 -1.03
C TYR A 66 -13.20 -4.96 -0.07
N GLN A 67 -12.83 -4.68 1.18
CA GLN A 67 -12.72 -5.75 2.20
C GLN A 67 -14.10 -6.20 2.68
N THR A 68 -15.15 -5.41 2.45
CA THR A 68 -16.53 -5.78 2.70
C THR A 68 -17.10 -6.41 1.43
N ALA A 69 -17.64 -7.62 1.53
CA ALA A 69 -18.27 -8.26 0.39
C ALA A 69 -19.61 -7.59 0.06
N ALA A 70 -19.79 -7.14 -1.17
CA ALA A 70 -21.10 -6.74 -1.69
C ALA A 70 -21.95 -8.00 -1.89
N VAL A 71 -22.88 -8.24 -0.97
CA VAL A 71 -23.79 -9.37 -0.98
C VAL A 71 -25.21 -8.88 -1.16
N GLU A 72 -25.93 -9.45 -2.10
CA GLU A 72 -27.36 -9.21 -2.33
C GLU A 72 -28.13 -10.51 -2.04
N GLU A 73 -29.16 -10.43 -1.20
CA GLU A 73 -30.03 -11.56 -0.89
C GLU A 73 -31.11 -11.69 -1.96
N LEU A 74 -31.27 -12.90 -2.51
CA LEU A 74 -32.28 -13.19 -3.52
C LEU A 74 -33.62 -13.50 -2.86
N PRO A 75 -34.75 -13.16 -3.52
CA PRO A 75 -36.10 -13.46 -3.03
C PRO A 75 -36.40 -14.95 -2.78
N GLY A 76 -35.52 -15.87 -3.20
CA GLY A 76 -35.64 -17.33 -3.03
C GLY A 76 -34.67 -17.95 -2.01
N GLY A 77 -33.98 -17.15 -1.18
CA GLY A 77 -33.11 -17.67 -0.10
C GLY A 77 -31.66 -17.97 -0.50
N GLY A 78 -31.17 -17.39 -1.59
CA GLY A 78 -29.76 -17.44 -2.00
C GLY A 78 -29.04 -16.10 -1.78
N SER A 79 -27.71 -16.10 -1.65
CA SER A 79 -26.92 -14.87 -1.63
C SER A 79 -26.03 -14.79 -2.87
N VAL A 80 -26.02 -13.63 -3.53
CA VAL A 80 -25.15 -13.37 -4.68
C VAL A 80 -24.10 -12.35 -4.29
N ARG A 81 -22.84 -12.67 -4.55
CA ARG A 81 -21.71 -11.74 -4.37
C ARG A 81 -21.48 -10.98 -5.66
N VAL A 82 -21.59 -9.67 -5.60
CA VAL A 82 -21.34 -8.79 -6.74
C VAL A 82 -19.87 -8.36 -6.71
N ARG A 83 -19.21 -8.42 -7.86
CA ARG A 83 -17.83 -7.96 -8.05
C ARG A 83 -17.76 -7.12 -9.31
N TRP A 84 -17.02 -6.03 -9.25
CA TRP A 84 -16.70 -5.19 -10.39
C TRP A 84 -15.19 -4.94 -10.42
N TRP A 85 -14.69 -4.64 -11.60
CA TRP A 85 -13.29 -4.34 -11.82
C TRP A 85 -13.16 -3.44 -13.04
N SER A 86 -12.31 -2.43 -12.94
CA SER A 86 -11.82 -1.68 -14.09
C SER A 86 -10.40 -1.17 -13.80
N MET A 87 -9.64 -0.89 -14.86
CA MET A 87 -8.27 -0.37 -14.76
C MET A 87 -8.17 0.95 -13.97
N PRO A 88 -8.98 1.99 -14.26
CA PRO A 88 -8.87 3.25 -13.52
C PRO A 88 -9.22 3.09 -12.03
N LEU A 89 -10.16 2.21 -11.73
CA LEU A 89 -10.54 1.86 -10.37
C LEU A 89 -9.41 1.21 -9.59
N GLN A 90 -8.75 0.25 -10.23
CA GLN A 90 -7.62 -0.45 -9.65
C GLN A 90 -6.48 0.53 -9.37
N GLN A 91 -6.22 1.48 -10.27
CA GLN A 91 -5.19 2.50 -10.07
C GLN A 91 -5.55 3.43 -8.90
N ALA A 92 -6.76 3.98 -8.86
CA ALA A 92 -7.23 4.84 -7.76
C ALA A 92 -7.18 4.12 -6.40
N GLN A 93 -7.59 2.86 -6.36
CA GLN A 93 -7.49 2.03 -5.16
C GLN A 93 -6.05 1.78 -4.75
N TRP A 94 -5.15 1.46 -5.69
CA TRP A 94 -3.74 1.23 -5.36
C TRP A 94 -3.09 2.46 -4.75
N GLU A 95 -3.37 3.64 -5.27
CA GLU A 95 -2.89 4.90 -4.69
C GLU A 95 -3.44 5.09 -3.28
N GLY A 96 -4.76 4.95 -3.09
CA GLY A 96 -5.40 5.08 -1.78
C GLY A 96 -4.90 4.07 -0.73
N LEU A 97 -4.72 2.80 -1.11
CA LEU A 97 -4.14 1.77 -0.24
C LEU A 97 -2.68 2.05 0.08
N SER A 98 -1.89 2.54 -0.88
CA SER A 98 -0.48 2.85 -0.67
C SER A 98 -0.29 3.91 0.42
N PHE A 99 -1.14 4.95 0.46
CA PHE A 99 -1.12 5.95 1.53
C PHE A 99 -1.49 5.36 2.90
N LYS A 100 -2.45 4.43 2.94
CA LYS A 100 -2.81 3.72 4.19
C LYS A 100 -1.67 2.86 4.69
N ASP A 101 -1.02 2.11 3.81
CA ASP A 101 0.14 1.27 4.15
C ASP A 101 1.32 2.12 4.63
N LEU A 102 1.52 3.31 4.06
CA LEU A 102 2.53 4.26 4.55
C LEU A 102 2.23 4.70 6.00
N SER A 103 0.96 4.89 6.37
CA SER A 103 0.59 5.24 7.75
C SER A 103 0.94 4.13 8.75
N TRP A 104 0.72 2.86 8.37
CA TRP A 104 1.14 1.69 9.15
C TRP A 104 2.67 1.57 9.20
N THR A 105 3.36 1.93 8.12
CA THR A 105 4.83 1.96 8.06
C THR A 105 5.39 2.95 9.08
N ILE A 106 4.80 4.14 9.20
CA ILE A 106 5.21 5.14 10.21
C ILE A 106 5.05 4.57 11.62
N LEU A 107 3.97 3.85 11.90
CA LEU A 107 3.78 3.18 13.19
C LEU A 107 4.91 2.18 13.47
N CYS A 108 5.30 1.37 12.49
CA CYS A 108 6.43 0.44 12.61
C CYS A 108 7.74 1.17 12.93
N ILE A 109 8.03 2.28 12.25
CA ILE A 109 9.23 3.09 12.49
C ILE A 109 9.24 3.63 13.93
N VAL A 110 8.11 4.12 14.41
CA VAL A 110 7.97 4.62 15.80
C VAL A 110 8.18 3.51 16.82
N CYS A 111 7.65 2.31 16.56
CA CYS A 111 7.89 1.14 17.41
C CYS A 111 9.38 0.76 17.48
N VAL A 112 10.07 0.72 16.35
CA VAL A 112 11.51 0.43 16.28
C VAL A 112 12.32 1.50 17.00
N TYR A 113 12.04 2.78 16.77
CA TYR A 113 12.66 3.89 17.50
C TYR A 113 12.47 3.76 19.02
N SER A 114 11.25 3.44 19.46
CA SER A 114 10.94 3.26 20.88
C SER A 114 11.75 2.10 21.48
N TYR A 115 11.90 1.00 20.74
CA TYR A 115 12.71 -0.14 21.16
C TYR A 115 14.20 0.22 21.27
N ILE A 116 14.75 0.93 20.28
CA ILE A 116 16.14 1.45 20.33
C ILE A 116 16.33 2.40 21.51
N ALA A 117 15.38 3.30 21.75
CA ALA A 117 15.42 4.25 22.87
C ALA A 117 15.48 3.53 24.23
N ILE A 118 14.66 2.50 24.43
CA ILE A 118 14.64 1.69 25.65
C ILE A 118 15.97 0.92 25.82
N HIS A 119 16.46 0.30 24.75
CA HIS A 119 17.70 -0.49 24.78
C HIS A 119 18.94 0.38 25.08
N THR A 120 19.03 1.53 24.43
CA THR A 120 20.16 2.45 24.55
C THR A 120 20.14 3.21 25.88
N ARG A 121 18.96 3.38 26.49
CA ARG A 121 18.71 4.25 27.67
C ARG A 121 19.10 5.71 27.44
N SER A 122 19.19 6.14 26.18
CA SER A 122 19.50 7.52 25.78
C SER A 122 18.71 7.87 24.53
N LEU A 123 17.86 8.89 24.64
CA LEU A 123 17.03 9.38 23.54
C LEU A 123 17.87 10.04 22.43
N VAL A 124 18.98 10.68 22.79
CA VAL A 124 19.86 11.36 21.83
C VAL A 124 20.51 10.34 20.89
N MET A 125 21.06 9.25 21.45
CA MET A 125 21.68 8.19 20.64
C MET A 125 20.65 7.50 19.75
N ALA A 126 19.45 7.24 20.27
CA ALA A 126 18.36 6.67 19.47
C ALA A 126 17.90 7.62 18.35
N SER A 127 17.85 8.93 18.59
CA SER A 127 17.48 9.91 17.56
C SER A 127 18.54 10.02 16.46
N VAL A 128 19.82 9.99 16.81
CA VAL A 128 20.93 10.04 15.84
C VAL A 128 20.92 8.77 14.99
N ALA A 129 20.77 7.61 15.61
CA ALA A 129 20.66 6.33 14.92
C ALA A 129 19.49 6.29 13.93
N MET A 130 18.30 6.71 14.34
CA MET A 130 17.17 6.77 13.41
C MET A 130 17.34 7.82 12.31
N TRP A 131 17.96 8.95 12.62
CA TRP A 131 18.23 10.00 11.64
C TRP A 131 19.19 9.52 10.55
N GLU A 132 20.23 8.75 10.92
CA GLU A 132 21.16 8.12 9.99
C GLU A 132 20.46 7.16 9.02
N ILE A 133 19.61 6.27 9.54
CA ILE A 133 18.84 5.31 8.72
C ILE A 133 17.93 6.05 7.73
N VAL A 134 17.22 7.07 8.20
CA VAL A 134 16.29 7.86 7.37
C VAL A 134 17.06 8.66 6.31
N LEU A 135 18.15 9.32 6.67
CA LEU A 135 18.99 10.06 5.72
C LEU A 135 19.58 9.14 4.65
N SER A 136 19.94 7.90 4.98
CA SER A 136 20.43 6.92 4.01
C SER A 136 19.43 6.69 2.87
N ILE A 137 18.13 6.58 3.19
CA ILE A 137 17.06 6.44 2.19
C ILE A 137 16.95 7.67 1.30
N PHE A 138 17.01 8.88 1.88
CA PHE A 138 16.95 10.13 1.11
C PHE A 138 18.15 10.29 0.17
N VAL A 139 19.35 9.96 0.65
CA VAL A 139 20.56 9.97 -0.17
C VAL A 139 20.44 8.94 -1.29
N ALA A 140 20.00 7.71 -1.00
CA ALA A 140 19.77 6.69 -2.02
C ALA A 140 18.76 7.15 -3.08
N PHE A 141 17.67 7.81 -2.67
CA PHE A 141 16.67 8.38 -3.58
C PHE A 141 17.26 9.50 -4.46
N PHE A 142 18.10 10.37 -3.90
CA PHE A 142 18.81 11.40 -4.65
C PHE A 142 19.65 10.78 -5.79
N TRP A 143 20.45 9.75 -5.48
CA TRP A 143 21.25 9.05 -6.49
C TRP A 143 20.37 8.36 -7.54
N HIS A 144 19.31 7.66 -7.10
CA HIS A 144 18.37 6.98 -8.00
C HIS A 144 17.73 7.94 -9.00
N ARG A 145 17.27 9.11 -8.53
CA ARG A 145 16.52 10.06 -9.38
C ARG A 145 17.42 10.96 -10.21
N LEU A 146 18.49 11.50 -9.63
CA LEU A 146 19.32 12.52 -10.29
C LEU A 146 20.46 11.93 -11.10
N VAL A 147 21.11 10.88 -10.60
CA VAL A 147 22.29 10.31 -11.28
C VAL A 147 21.90 9.23 -12.27
N PHE A 148 21.07 8.27 -11.85
CA PHE A 148 20.62 7.19 -12.74
C PHE A 148 19.43 7.58 -13.63
N GLN A 149 18.81 8.74 -13.38
CA GLN A 149 17.67 9.30 -14.16
C GLN A 149 16.50 8.33 -14.36
N VAL A 150 16.34 7.33 -13.50
CA VAL A 150 15.23 6.39 -13.58
C VAL A 150 13.94 7.14 -13.25
N ARG A 151 13.04 7.23 -14.24
CA ARG A 151 11.73 7.90 -14.11
C ARG A 151 10.65 6.97 -13.55
N PHE A 152 10.85 5.67 -13.68
CA PHE A 152 9.89 4.68 -13.23
C PHE A 152 10.08 4.40 -11.74
N PHE A 153 9.06 4.68 -10.93
CA PHE A 153 9.05 4.37 -9.50
C PHE A 153 8.00 3.29 -9.26
N GLN A 154 8.44 2.08 -8.91
CA GLN A 154 7.56 0.94 -8.69
C GLN A 154 7.20 0.80 -7.22
N PHE A 155 6.04 0.20 -6.94
CA PHE A 155 5.60 -0.13 -5.58
C PHE A 155 6.62 -0.95 -4.77
N ILE A 156 7.45 -1.77 -5.42
CA ILE A 156 8.51 -2.56 -4.74
C ILE A 156 9.51 -1.65 -4.03
N ASN A 157 9.69 -0.40 -4.47
CA ASN A 157 10.58 0.55 -3.79
C ASN A 157 10.09 0.89 -2.37
N PHE A 158 8.80 0.76 -2.07
CA PHE A 158 8.29 0.91 -0.71
C PHE A 158 8.76 -0.23 0.21
N LEU A 159 8.96 -1.44 -0.32
CA LEU A 159 9.47 -2.57 0.47
C LEU A 159 10.92 -2.33 0.93
N ILE A 160 11.70 -1.57 0.16
CA ILE A 160 13.09 -1.23 0.51
C ILE A 160 13.15 -0.46 1.83
N VAL A 161 12.15 0.36 2.15
CA VAL A 161 12.09 1.10 3.42
C VAL A 161 12.13 0.13 4.61
N PHE A 162 11.38 -0.97 4.55
CA PHE A 162 11.37 -1.98 5.62
C PHE A 162 12.68 -2.77 5.70
N VAL A 163 13.27 -3.10 4.55
CA VAL A 163 14.55 -3.82 4.50
C VAL A 163 15.68 -2.99 5.10
N VAL A 164 15.78 -1.71 4.72
CA VAL A 164 16.79 -0.78 5.23
C VAL A 164 16.58 -0.49 6.71
N LEU A 165 15.32 -0.37 7.16
CA LEU A 165 15.01 -0.18 8.58
C LEU A 165 15.48 -1.37 9.43
N GLY A 166 15.26 -2.59 8.98
CA GLY A 166 15.67 -3.81 9.70
C GLY A 166 17.19 -3.91 9.82
N ILE A 167 17.89 -3.83 8.68
CA ILE A 167 19.35 -3.93 8.65
C ILE A 167 19.99 -2.77 9.43
N GLY A 168 19.49 -1.54 9.24
CA GLY A 168 20.01 -0.36 9.93
C GLY A 168 19.81 -0.42 11.45
N ALA A 169 18.68 -0.96 11.93
CA ALA A 169 18.46 -1.14 13.36
C ALA A 169 19.39 -2.20 13.97
N ASP A 170 19.65 -3.29 13.24
CA ASP A 170 20.57 -4.35 13.67
C ASP A 170 22.00 -3.79 13.87
N ASP A 171 22.50 -3.00 12.91
CA ASP A 171 23.82 -2.37 12.97
C ASP A 171 23.95 -1.43 14.19
N VAL A 172 22.89 -0.69 14.51
CA VAL A 172 22.85 0.20 15.68
C VAL A 172 22.98 -0.57 16.98
N PHE A 173 22.36 -1.74 17.11
CA PHE A 173 22.48 -2.56 18.32
C PHE A 173 23.89 -3.12 18.50
N VAL A 174 24.49 -3.63 17.42
CA VAL A 174 25.88 -4.11 17.46
C VAL A 174 26.83 -2.99 17.85
N PHE A 175 26.65 -1.79 17.31
CA PHE A 175 27.48 -0.63 17.65
C PHE A 175 27.37 -0.23 19.12
N ILE A 176 26.15 -0.19 19.67
CA ILE A 176 25.92 0.19 21.07
C ILE A 176 26.49 -0.84 22.04
N ASP A 177 26.38 -2.13 21.72
CA ASP A 177 26.92 -3.20 22.56
C ASP A 177 28.46 -3.15 22.58
N ALA A 178 29.09 -3.00 21.41
CA ALA A 178 30.53 -2.80 21.30
C ALA A 178 31.02 -1.55 22.04
N TYR A 179 30.28 -0.44 21.95
CA TYR A 179 30.60 0.78 22.68
C TYR A 179 30.55 0.57 24.20
N ARG A 180 29.52 -0.12 24.71
CA ARG A 180 29.40 -0.45 26.13
C ARG A 180 30.50 -1.40 26.60
N GLN A 181 30.88 -2.38 25.79
CA GLN A 181 31.97 -3.31 26.08
C GLN A 181 33.32 -2.58 26.18
N SER A 182 33.65 -1.72 25.21
CA SER A 182 34.91 -0.96 25.24
C SER A 182 35.02 -0.05 26.47
N GLY A 183 33.92 0.58 26.89
CA GLY A 183 33.88 1.40 28.11
C GLY A 183 34.03 0.57 29.39
N ALA A 184 33.56 -0.67 29.40
CA ALA A 184 33.73 -1.59 30.52
C ALA A 184 35.17 -2.09 30.63
N GLU A 185 35.82 -2.43 29.50
CA GLU A 185 37.23 -2.84 29.46
C GLU A 185 38.17 -1.73 29.96
N LEU A 186 37.93 -0.47 29.57
CA LEU A 186 38.70 0.68 30.07
C LEU A 186 38.51 0.94 31.57
N ARG A 187 37.37 0.54 32.15
CA ARG A 187 37.06 0.70 33.57
C ARG A 187 37.47 -0.49 34.43
N ALA A 188 37.81 -1.63 33.83
CA ALA A 188 38.31 -2.78 34.55
C ALA A 188 39.76 -2.51 34.98
N PRO A 189 40.06 -2.41 36.29
CA PRO A 189 41.43 -2.24 36.75
C PRO A 189 42.21 -3.53 36.49
N GLY A 190 43.09 -3.48 35.49
CA GLY A 190 44.14 -4.47 35.27
C GLY A 190 43.65 -5.86 34.84
N LYS A 191 43.60 -6.08 33.53
CA LYS A 191 44.20 -7.29 32.94
C LYS A 191 45.06 -6.87 31.75
N PRO A 192 46.23 -7.53 31.57
CA PRO A 192 47.21 -7.18 30.55
C PRO A 192 46.64 -7.20 29.14
#